data_AF-A0A9W6D902-F1
#
_entry.id   AF-A0A9W6D902-F1
#
_cell.length_a   1.000
_cell.length_b   1.000
_cell.length_c   1.000
_cell.angle_alpha   90.00
_cell.angle_beta   90.00
_cell.angle_gamma   90.00
#
_symmetry.space_group_name_H-M   'P 1'
#
loop_
_entity.id
_entity.type
_entity.pdbx_description
1 polymer ?
#
loop_
_entity_poly.entity_id
_entity_poly.type
_entity_poly.pdbx_seq_one_letter_code
_entity_poly.pdbx_strand_id
1 'polypeptide(L)'
;MRIKIKILTILLLTMSLIGCTSISKPKDQGEIIVAPKVAKLDINGSWKATNYEIMDSGDKNEAEDLLTRRISFNSELAAIGHNYLGNPKYKLKVMNPNYFLVNEYKWTKTDLGNKDVEITSVSDDNNVFCDFIKLDNNSGLLIYKGVLYNLTKTDDSTLRQWDVGVNVRSEDSMANLNKNYNDPIGVLIGLKSSREKLSTGEYGPAGYRTLWVSFKDDKLNEPKEIKDLLVPRMNGFWSIKVNYTENKGYIDEEFEVTQVNEKEQMSKVRPMALGYDLYRDISFIGNDYIATQYYKGTNFKNNYFAEQILPVDNTKTLKGVDIGTLLGEEAQKSFYMAWNDQVGNLSKEAKEKLNVGAPNYENYTMIRKNGHWLIQGKISANDQDNFNGVSFNINYPPTKKLVNHDKLFVSWNSIKEVVPAAVDAYTAYNGRLVFIVTKDKIDIYQIRNGSIVTNSIGTINLKNDESVVMCEWVVTGQSVDKWDKVVNLIKDSDKKP
;
A
#
# COMPACT_ATOMS: atom_id res chain seq x y z
N MET A 1 -34.19 79.84 0.78
CA MET A 1 -34.89 78.66 0.18
C MET A 1 -33.94 77.70 -0.54
N ARG A 2 -33.02 78.17 -1.41
CA ARG A 2 -32.07 77.31 -2.15
C ARG A 2 -31.07 76.49 -1.29
N ILE A 3 -30.66 76.97 -0.12
CA ILE A 3 -29.75 76.24 0.79
C ILE A 3 -30.47 75.09 1.52
N LYS A 4 -31.73 75.32 1.95
CA LYS A 4 -32.55 74.27 2.58
C LYS A 4 -32.89 73.12 1.60
N ILE A 5 -33.07 73.44 0.32
CA ILE A 5 -33.28 72.42 -0.72
C ILE A 5 -31.99 71.62 -0.95
N LYS A 6 -30.82 72.26 -1.05
CA LYS A 6 -29.53 71.55 -1.21
C LYS A 6 -29.20 70.64 -0.02
N ILE A 7 -29.48 71.07 1.21
CA ILE A 7 -29.27 70.24 2.41
C ILE A 7 -30.24 69.05 2.41
N LEU A 8 -31.51 69.25 2.00
CA LEU A 8 -32.47 68.17 1.89
C LEU A 8 -32.09 67.17 0.78
N THR A 9 -31.54 67.62 -0.34
CA THR A 9 -31.07 66.74 -1.42
C THR A 9 -29.84 65.93 -1.01
N ILE A 10 -28.91 66.53 -0.25
CA ILE A 10 -27.73 65.83 0.29
C ILE A 10 -28.16 64.80 1.36
N LEU A 11 -29.12 65.16 2.22
CA LEU A 11 -29.66 64.25 3.24
C LEU A 11 -30.41 63.05 2.60
N LEU A 12 -31.15 63.29 1.52
CA LEU A 12 -31.83 62.23 0.76
C LEU A 12 -30.83 61.30 0.04
N LEU A 13 -29.72 61.84 -0.48
CA LEU A 13 -28.66 61.05 -1.13
C LEU A 13 -27.90 60.18 -0.12
N THR A 14 -27.74 60.63 1.14
CA THR A 14 -27.09 59.84 2.19
C THR A 14 -27.96 58.70 2.73
N MET A 15 -29.29 58.80 2.62
CA MET A 15 -30.21 57.73 3.04
C MET A 15 -30.30 56.57 2.03
N SER A 16 -29.92 56.78 0.77
CA SER A 16 -29.80 55.69 -0.23
C SER A 16 -28.52 54.84 -0.09
N LEU A 17 -27.61 55.18 0.83
CA LEU A 17 -26.36 54.44 1.06
C LEU A 17 -26.41 53.48 2.25
N ILE A 18 -27.55 53.37 2.94
CA ILE A 18 -27.73 52.41 4.05
C ILE A 18 -28.60 51.25 3.55
N GLY A 19 -28.00 50.40 2.71
CA GLY A 19 -28.52 49.07 2.48
C GLY A 19 -28.18 48.19 3.67
N CYS A 20 -29.16 47.91 4.54
CA CYS A 20 -29.07 46.79 5.47
C CYS A 20 -29.18 45.48 4.68
N THR A 21 -28.05 44.93 4.27
CA THR A 21 -27.94 43.50 4.05
C THR A 21 -27.88 42.84 5.42
N SER A 22 -28.78 41.89 5.67
CA SER A 22 -28.59 40.95 6.77
C SER A 22 -27.25 40.26 6.57
N ILE A 23 -26.40 40.28 7.60
CA ILE A 23 -25.15 39.52 7.64
C ILE A 23 -25.54 38.03 7.66
N SER A 24 -25.77 37.47 6.47
CA SER A 24 -25.40 36.08 6.24
C SER A 24 -23.88 36.03 6.32
N LYS A 25 -23.35 35.12 7.13
CA LYS A 25 -21.94 34.68 7.12
C LYS A 25 -21.37 34.76 5.69
N PRO A 26 -20.08 35.07 5.49
CA PRO A 26 -19.50 34.97 4.16
C PRO A 26 -19.78 33.55 3.65
N LYS A 27 -20.75 33.42 2.73
CA LYS A 27 -20.77 32.28 1.83
C LYS A 27 -19.60 32.59 0.94
N ASP A 28 -18.48 31.92 1.21
CA ASP A 28 -17.66 31.39 0.15
C ASP A 28 -18.61 31.02 -1.00
N GLN A 29 -18.63 31.84 -2.04
CA GLN A 29 -18.93 31.34 -3.37
C GLN A 29 -17.64 30.70 -3.89
N GLY A 30 -17.08 29.78 -3.09
CA GLY A 30 -16.80 28.49 -3.68
C GLY A 30 -18.14 28.10 -4.28
N GLU A 31 -18.20 27.98 -5.60
CA GLU A 31 -19.19 27.12 -6.21
C GLU A 31 -19.35 25.96 -5.24
N ILE A 32 -20.55 25.75 -4.71
CA ILE A 32 -20.82 24.46 -4.11
C ILE A 32 -20.50 23.55 -5.29
N ILE A 33 -19.33 22.92 -5.23
CA ILE A 33 -18.97 21.82 -6.10
C ILE A 33 -19.95 20.77 -5.61
N VAL A 34 -21.19 20.89 -6.09
CA VAL A 34 -22.13 19.80 -6.09
C VAL A 34 -21.33 18.76 -6.83
N ALA A 35 -20.87 17.75 -6.09
CA ALA A 35 -20.20 16.61 -6.69
C ALA A 35 -20.99 16.28 -7.96
N PRO A 36 -20.34 16.22 -9.13
CA PRO A 36 -21.07 16.08 -10.38
C PRO A 36 -22.05 14.94 -10.18
N LYS A 37 -23.36 15.21 -10.34
CA LYS A 37 -24.37 14.15 -10.30
C LYS A 37 -23.85 13.11 -11.28
N VAL A 38 -23.42 11.95 -10.77
CA VAL A 38 -22.79 10.91 -11.58
C VAL A 38 -23.71 10.68 -12.77
N ALA A 39 -23.25 11.14 -13.93
CA ALA A 39 -24.02 11.15 -15.15
C ALA A 39 -24.08 9.70 -15.62
N LYS A 40 -25.16 9.00 -15.23
CA LYS A 40 -25.42 7.59 -15.50
C LYS A 40 -24.38 6.65 -14.86
N LEU A 41 -24.82 5.85 -13.90
CA LEU A 41 -24.05 4.71 -13.42
C LEU A 41 -23.83 3.75 -14.59
N ASP A 42 -22.60 3.57 -15.07
CA ASP A 42 -22.34 2.69 -16.22
C ASP A 42 -22.57 1.20 -15.91
N ILE A 43 -22.50 0.82 -14.63
CA ILE A 43 -22.90 -0.50 -14.14
C ILE A 43 -24.44 -0.69 -14.15
N ASN A 44 -25.22 0.37 -14.35
CA ASN A 44 -26.67 0.32 -14.25
C ASN A 44 -27.28 -0.63 -15.30
N GLY A 45 -28.18 -1.49 -14.82
CA GLY A 45 -28.90 -2.46 -15.63
C GLY A 45 -28.95 -3.82 -14.96
N SER A 46 -29.42 -4.79 -15.73
CA SER A 46 -29.44 -6.18 -15.33
C SER A 46 -28.38 -6.99 -16.03
N TRP A 47 -27.81 -7.91 -15.28
CA TRP A 47 -26.67 -8.71 -15.66
C TRP A 47 -26.96 -10.17 -15.34
N LYS A 48 -26.35 -11.05 -16.13
CA LYS A 48 -26.34 -12.49 -15.89
C LYS A 48 -24.91 -12.98 -15.83
N ALA A 49 -24.60 -13.79 -14.83
CA ALA A 49 -23.34 -14.49 -14.76
C ALA A 49 -23.32 -15.65 -15.77
N THR A 50 -22.31 -15.67 -16.64
CA THR A 50 -22.17 -16.69 -17.70
C THR A 50 -21.15 -17.76 -17.33
N ASN A 51 -20.13 -17.39 -16.55
CA ASN A 51 -19.12 -18.29 -16.04
C ASN A 51 -18.50 -17.73 -14.75
N TYR A 52 -17.79 -18.55 -13.99
CA TYR A 52 -17.11 -18.12 -12.76
C TYR A 52 -15.74 -18.77 -12.58
N GLU A 53 -14.89 -18.12 -11.80
CA GLU A 53 -13.63 -18.64 -11.28
C GLU A 53 -13.56 -18.40 -9.77
N ILE A 54 -13.24 -19.46 -9.02
CA ILE A 54 -13.15 -19.42 -7.55
C ILE A 54 -11.80 -18.87 -7.12
N MET A 55 -11.80 -17.84 -6.28
CA MET A 55 -10.63 -17.36 -5.55
C MET A 55 -10.50 -18.10 -4.20
N ASP A 56 -9.39 -17.91 -3.49
CA ASP A 56 -9.05 -18.68 -2.27
C ASP A 56 -10.13 -18.72 -1.17
N SER A 57 -11.06 -17.76 -1.15
CA SER A 57 -12.14 -17.67 -0.16
C SER A 57 -13.55 -17.89 -0.72
N GLY A 58 -13.70 -18.30 -1.98
CA GLY A 58 -15.00 -18.45 -2.64
C GLY A 58 -15.67 -19.80 -2.39
N ASP A 59 -17.01 -19.82 -2.32
CA ASP A 59 -17.81 -21.05 -2.23
C ASP A 59 -18.34 -21.45 -3.61
N LYS A 60 -18.02 -22.68 -4.04
CA LYS A 60 -18.44 -23.23 -5.33
C LYS A 60 -19.95 -23.35 -5.46
N ASN A 61 -20.65 -23.77 -4.42
CA ASN A 61 -22.09 -23.97 -4.47
C ASN A 61 -22.83 -22.63 -4.57
N GLU A 62 -22.36 -21.61 -3.83
CA GLU A 62 -22.90 -20.24 -3.99
C GLU A 62 -22.63 -19.70 -5.40
N ALA A 63 -21.46 -20.00 -5.99
CA ALA A 63 -21.12 -19.58 -7.34
C ALA A 63 -21.99 -20.21 -8.43
N GLU A 64 -22.25 -21.52 -8.33
CA GLU A 64 -23.11 -22.23 -9.27
C GLU A 64 -24.56 -21.75 -9.21
N ASP A 65 -25.06 -21.49 -8.00
CA ASP A 65 -26.38 -20.93 -7.79
C ASP A 65 -26.55 -19.56 -8.47
N LEU A 66 -25.53 -18.69 -8.38
CA LEU A 66 -25.57 -17.34 -8.97
C LEU A 66 -25.67 -17.34 -10.50
N LEU A 67 -25.16 -18.37 -11.20
CA LEU A 67 -25.28 -18.49 -12.67
C LEU A 67 -26.73 -18.53 -13.17
N THR A 68 -27.64 -19.00 -12.32
CA THR A 68 -29.07 -19.12 -12.66
C THR A 68 -29.88 -17.87 -12.31
N ARG A 69 -29.22 -16.86 -11.73
CA ARG A 69 -29.89 -15.73 -11.09
C ARG A 69 -29.59 -14.41 -11.78
N ARG A 70 -30.46 -13.45 -11.51
CA ARG A 70 -30.34 -12.08 -12.00
C ARG A 70 -29.46 -11.28 -11.04
N ILE A 71 -28.57 -10.48 -11.62
CA ILE A 71 -27.81 -9.45 -10.93
C ILE A 71 -28.33 -8.11 -11.42
N SER A 72 -28.49 -7.12 -10.53
CA SER A 72 -29.04 -5.82 -10.90
C SER A 72 -28.42 -4.69 -10.10
N PHE A 73 -28.11 -3.58 -10.75
CA PHE A 73 -27.54 -2.40 -10.10
C PHE A 73 -28.29 -1.14 -10.54
N ASN A 74 -28.71 -0.32 -9.58
CA ASN A 74 -29.21 1.04 -9.80
C ASN A 74 -28.96 1.93 -8.58
N SER A 75 -29.38 3.19 -8.64
CA SER A 75 -29.16 4.14 -7.55
C SER A 75 -29.84 3.80 -6.21
N GLU A 76 -30.82 2.91 -6.19
CA GLU A 76 -31.61 2.54 -5.01
C GLU A 76 -31.29 1.13 -4.49
N LEU A 77 -30.76 0.25 -5.34
CA LEU A 77 -30.58 -1.17 -5.05
C LEU A 77 -29.40 -1.76 -5.84
N ALA A 78 -28.54 -2.51 -5.14
CA ALA A 78 -27.68 -3.51 -5.73
C ALA A 78 -28.16 -4.91 -5.31
N ALA A 79 -28.41 -5.78 -6.28
CA ALA A 79 -28.94 -7.12 -6.09
C ALA A 79 -28.01 -8.14 -6.73
N ILE A 80 -27.52 -9.10 -5.95
CA ILE A 80 -26.67 -10.20 -6.41
C ILE A 80 -27.26 -11.51 -5.87
N GLY A 81 -28.04 -12.19 -6.72
CA GLY A 81 -28.79 -13.37 -6.31
C GLY A 81 -29.80 -13.02 -5.21
N HIS A 82 -29.68 -13.67 -4.05
CA HIS A 82 -30.52 -13.40 -2.87
C HIS A 82 -30.03 -12.28 -1.96
N ASN A 83 -28.87 -11.68 -2.28
CA ASN A 83 -28.27 -10.66 -1.43
C ASN A 83 -28.59 -9.29 -2.01
N TYR A 84 -29.08 -8.41 -1.15
CA TYR A 84 -29.55 -7.09 -1.54
C TYR A 84 -28.91 -6.01 -0.69
N LEU A 85 -28.54 -4.91 -1.34
CA LEU A 85 -28.03 -3.71 -0.72
C LEU A 85 -28.89 -2.52 -1.12
N GLY A 86 -29.65 -1.98 -0.18
CA GLY A 86 -30.45 -0.78 -0.37
C GLY A 86 -29.61 0.50 -0.25
N ASN A 87 -29.94 1.51 -1.05
CA ASN A 87 -29.22 2.79 -1.16
C ASN A 87 -27.70 2.61 -1.34
N PRO A 88 -27.26 1.83 -2.34
CA PRO A 88 -25.85 1.56 -2.56
C PRO A 88 -25.08 2.84 -2.88
N LYS A 89 -23.85 2.93 -2.35
CA LYS A 89 -22.86 3.92 -2.76
C LYS A 89 -21.94 3.33 -3.81
N TYR A 90 -21.76 4.08 -4.89
CA TYR A 90 -20.91 3.69 -6.00
C TYR A 90 -19.68 4.59 -6.08
N LYS A 91 -18.51 3.98 -6.25
CA LYS A 91 -17.26 4.70 -6.45
C LYS A 91 -16.54 4.18 -7.69
N LEU A 92 -16.40 5.05 -8.67
CA LEU A 92 -15.70 4.77 -9.93
C LEU A 92 -14.19 5.00 -9.78
N LYS A 93 -13.39 4.09 -10.33
CA LYS A 93 -11.93 4.18 -10.46
C LYS A 93 -11.56 3.87 -11.91
N VAL A 94 -10.50 4.50 -12.41
CA VAL A 94 -9.91 4.15 -13.72
C VAL A 94 -8.48 3.74 -13.47
N MET A 95 -8.17 2.46 -13.71
CA MET A 95 -6.83 1.90 -13.51
C MET A 95 -6.66 0.58 -14.25
N ASN A 96 -5.42 0.11 -14.31
CA ASN A 96 -5.10 -1.18 -14.87
C ASN A 96 -5.82 -2.32 -14.10
N PRO A 97 -6.60 -3.17 -14.79
CA PRO A 97 -7.40 -4.20 -14.13
C PRO A 97 -6.56 -5.34 -13.54
N ASN A 98 -5.44 -5.70 -14.17
CA ASN A 98 -4.53 -6.72 -13.63
C ASN A 98 -3.91 -6.24 -12.31
N TYR A 99 -3.49 -4.97 -12.25
CA TYR A 99 -3.00 -4.36 -11.01
C TYR A 99 -4.06 -4.41 -9.90
N PHE A 100 -5.31 -4.10 -10.22
CA PHE A 100 -6.42 -4.18 -9.25
C PHE A 100 -6.64 -5.61 -8.73
N LEU A 101 -6.76 -6.59 -9.65
CA LEU A 101 -6.98 -8.00 -9.31
C LEU A 101 -5.84 -8.58 -8.45
N VAL A 102 -4.60 -8.29 -8.82
CA VAL A 102 -3.41 -8.74 -8.09
C VAL A 102 -3.35 -8.12 -6.69
N ASN A 103 -3.67 -6.84 -6.53
CA ASN A 103 -3.44 -6.18 -5.25
C ASN A 103 -4.55 -6.39 -4.23
N GLU A 104 -5.81 -6.24 -4.68
CA GLU A 104 -6.99 -6.31 -3.81
C GLU A 104 -7.40 -7.77 -3.56
N TYR A 105 -7.17 -8.66 -4.52
CA TYR A 105 -7.64 -10.06 -4.45
C TYR A 105 -6.55 -11.12 -4.60
N LYS A 106 -5.29 -10.73 -4.80
CA LYS A 106 -4.15 -11.65 -5.04
C LYS A 106 -4.42 -12.61 -6.21
N TRP A 107 -5.19 -12.16 -7.20
CA TRP A 107 -5.63 -12.96 -8.34
C TRP A 107 -4.75 -12.73 -9.58
N THR A 108 -4.25 -13.83 -10.18
CA THR A 108 -3.30 -13.78 -11.32
C THR A 108 -3.72 -14.62 -12.53
N LYS A 109 -4.81 -15.40 -12.45
CA LYS A 109 -5.18 -16.36 -13.51
C LYS A 109 -5.85 -15.70 -14.71
N THR A 110 -6.29 -14.46 -14.58
CA THR A 110 -6.95 -13.70 -15.64
C THR A 110 -6.04 -12.55 -16.06
N ASP A 111 -5.70 -12.49 -17.35
CA ASP A 111 -5.01 -11.34 -17.94
C ASP A 111 -6.00 -10.52 -18.78
N LEU A 112 -6.24 -9.29 -18.36
CA LEU A 112 -7.16 -8.34 -18.99
C LEU A 112 -6.42 -7.27 -19.82
N GLY A 113 -5.12 -7.48 -20.05
CA GLY A 113 -4.27 -6.55 -20.78
C GLY A 113 -3.86 -5.30 -19.99
N ASN A 114 -3.16 -4.40 -20.68
CA ASN A 114 -2.50 -3.26 -20.05
C ASN A 114 -3.31 -1.95 -20.08
N LYS A 115 -4.50 -1.95 -20.67
CA LYS A 115 -5.32 -0.74 -20.79
C LYS A 115 -6.07 -0.46 -19.48
N ASP A 116 -6.08 0.79 -19.06
CA ASP A 116 -6.89 1.22 -17.92
C ASP A 116 -8.39 1.02 -18.21
N VAL A 117 -9.11 0.48 -17.24
CA VAL A 117 -10.56 0.23 -17.31
C VAL A 117 -11.29 0.87 -16.14
N GLU A 118 -12.59 1.04 -16.33
CA GLU A 118 -13.50 1.53 -15.30
C GLU A 118 -13.84 0.40 -14.31
N ILE A 119 -13.55 0.64 -13.02
CA ILE A 119 -13.84 -0.26 -11.92
C ILE A 119 -14.78 0.45 -10.95
N THR A 120 -15.95 -0.16 -10.71
CA THR A 120 -16.98 0.37 -9.83
C THR A 120 -17.06 -0.47 -8.57
N SER A 121 -16.66 0.11 -7.44
CA SER A 121 -16.88 -0.47 -6.11
C SER A 121 -18.30 -0.13 -5.63
N VAL A 122 -19.05 -1.13 -5.17
CA VAL A 122 -20.41 -0.99 -4.62
C VAL A 122 -20.35 -1.27 -3.13
N SER A 123 -20.91 -0.39 -2.31
CA SER A 123 -20.76 -0.43 -0.84
C SER A 123 -21.93 0.20 -0.11
N ASP A 124 -22.08 -0.09 1.17
CA ASP A 124 -22.88 0.72 2.10
C ASP A 124 -21.98 1.65 2.94
N ASP A 125 -22.49 2.18 4.05
CA ASP A 125 -21.72 3.03 4.96
C ASP A 125 -20.54 2.31 5.64
N ASN A 126 -20.57 0.98 5.74
CA ASN A 126 -19.67 0.21 6.59
C ASN A 126 -18.83 -0.83 5.84
N ASN A 127 -19.31 -1.37 4.71
CA ASN A 127 -18.72 -2.52 4.03
C ASN A 127 -18.79 -2.42 2.50
N VAL A 128 -17.77 -2.96 1.83
CA VAL A 128 -17.80 -3.20 0.39
C VAL A 128 -18.66 -4.43 0.12
N PHE A 129 -19.63 -4.27 -0.77
CA PHE A 129 -20.56 -5.32 -1.17
C PHE A 129 -20.01 -6.11 -2.36
N CYS A 130 -19.51 -5.44 -3.39
CA CYS A 130 -18.85 -6.05 -4.53
C CYS A 130 -18.00 -5.04 -5.32
N ASP A 131 -17.15 -5.55 -6.21
CA ASP A 131 -16.44 -4.75 -7.21
C ASP A 131 -16.78 -5.23 -8.61
N PHE A 132 -16.99 -4.28 -9.53
CA PHE A 132 -17.32 -4.55 -10.92
C PHE A 132 -16.29 -3.92 -11.86
N ILE A 133 -15.71 -4.72 -12.75
CA ILE A 133 -14.75 -4.29 -13.77
C ILE A 133 -15.48 -4.23 -15.11
N LYS A 134 -15.59 -3.05 -15.71
CA LYS A 134 -16.22 -2.88 -17.02
C LYS A 134 -15.24 -3.25 -18.12
N LEU A 135 -15.60 -4.22 -18.95
CA LEU A 135 -14.81 -4.61 -20.12
C LEU A 135 -15.32 -3.88 -21.37
N ASP A 136 -16.64 -3.86 -21.55
CA ASP A 136 -17.34 -3.04 -22.57
C ASP A 136 -18.75 -2.66 -22.08
N ASN A 137 -19.64 -2.21 -22.98
CA ASN A 137 -21.00 -1.79 -22.62
C ASN A 137 -21.93 -2.94 -22.21
N ASN A 138 -21.64 -4.16 -22.66
CA ASN A 138 -22.47 -5.35 -22.48
C ASN A 138 -21.74 -6.47 -21.72
N SER A 139 -20.44 -6.34 -21.46
CA SER A 139 -19.65 -7.31 -20.73
C SER A 139 -18.85 -6.68 -19.59
N GLY A 140 -18.70 -7.44 -18.50
CA GLY A 140 -17.95 -7.02 -17.33
C GLY A 140 -17.59 -8.20 -16.44
N LEU A 141 -16.79 -7.93 -15.43
CA LEU A 141 -16.46 -8.91 -14.39
C LEU A 141 -17.04 -8.45 -13.06
N LEU A 142 -17.58 -9.36 -12.28
CA LEU A 142 -18.05 -9.11 -10.92
C LEU A 142 -17.19 -9.91 -9.94
N ILE A 143 -16.67 -9.24 -8.93
CA ILE A 143 -16.00 -9.88 -7.81
C ILE A 143 -16.93 -9.79 -6.61
N TYR A 144 -17.42 -10.95 -6.19
CA TYR A 144 -18.39 -11.06 -5.11
C TYR A 144 -18.09 -12.30 -4.27
N LYS A 145 -17.94 -12.11 -2.95
CA LYS A 145 -17.64 -13.18 -1.98
C LYS A 145 -16.49 -14.12 -2.40
N GLY A 146 -15.40 -13.57 -2.91
CA GLY A 146 -14.22 -14.37 -3.30
C GLY A 146 -14.42 -15.18 -4.58
N VAL A 147 -15.35 -14.80 -5.44
CA VAL A 147 -15.57 -15.43 -6.75
C VAL A 147 -15.56 -14.34 -7.83
N LEU A 148 -14.87 -14.61 -8.94
CA LEU A 148 -14.84 -13.78 -10.14
C LEU A 148 -15.87 -14.32 -11.14
N TYR A 149 -16.89 -13.53 -11.47
CA TYR A 149 -17.92 -13.89 -12.44
C TYR A 149 -17.75 -13.11 -13.74
N ASN A 150 -17.84 -13.81 -14.86
CA ASN A 150 -18.05 -13.17 -16.16
C ASN A 150 -19.52 -12.77 -16.27
N LEU A 151 -19.79 -11.49 -16.50
CA LEU A 151 -21.13 -10.95 -16.62
C LEU A 151 -21.44 -10.52 -18.05
N THR A 152 -22.68 -10.75 -18.46
CA THR A 152 -23.26 -10.20 -19.69
C THR A 152 -24.51 -9.43 -19.34
N LYS A 153 -24.63 -8.22 -19.89
CA LYS A 153 -25.80 -7.36 -19.70
C LYS A 153 -27.00 -7.97 -20.41
N THR A 154 -28.10 -8.14 -19.69
CA THR A 154 -29.35 -8.70 -20.23
C THR A 154 -30.27 -7.60 -20.74
N ASP A 155 -30.36 -6.49 -20.00
CA ASP A 155 -31.24 -5.37 -20.30
C ASP A 155 -30.89 -4.14 -19.45
N ASP A 156 -31.42 -2.98 -19.82
CA ASP A 156 -31.30 -1.73 -19.05
C ASP A 156 -32.32 -1.63 -17.91
N SER A 157 -33.26 -2.58 -17.79
CA SER A 157 -34.21 -2.59 -16.68
C SER A 157 -33.55 -3.10 -15.40
N THR A 158 -34.02 -2.64 -14.25
CA THR A 158 -33.42 -2.99 -12.97
C THR A 158 -34.48 -3.36 -11.95
N LEU A 159 -34.15 -4.28 -11.04
CA LEU A 159 -34.97 -4.57 -9.88
C LEU A 159 -35.08 -3.31 -9.01
N ARG A 160 -36.28 -2.99 -8.53
CA ARG A 160 -36.51 -1.89 -7.59
C ARG A 160 -36.59 -2.42 -6.18
N GLN A 161 -36.30 -1.57 -5.20
CA GLN A 161 -36.28 -1.96 -3.78
C GLN A 161 -37.60 -2.59 -3.30
N TRP A 162 -38.74 -2.15 -3.82
CA TRP A 162 -40.07 -2.69 -3.49
C TRP A 162 -40.36 -4.05 -4.16
N ASP A 163 -39.71 -4.37 -5.28
CA ASP A 163 -39.87 -5.67 -5.97
C ASP A 163 -39.32 -6.84 -5.13
N VAL A 164 -38.37 -6.54 -4.24
CA VAL A 164 -37.64 -7.51 -3.42
C VAL A 164 -37.89 -7.36 -1.91
N GLY A 165 -38.79 -6.46 -1.50
CA GLY A 165 -39.21 -6.31 -0.10
C GLY A 165 -38.13 -5.82 0.87
N VAL A 166 -37.12 -5.08 0.40
CA VAL A 166 -35.96 -4.67 1.21
C VAL A 166 -36.29 -3.42 2.04
N ASN A 167 -36.74 -3.62 3.29
CA ASN A 167 -36.58 -2.64 4.37
C ASN A 167 -35.26 -2.96 5.11
N VAL A 168 -34.33 -2.00 5.12
CA VAL A 168 -32.91 -2.20 5.44
C VAL A 168 -32.65 -2.74 6.85
N ARG A 169 -32.01 -3.92 6.93
CA ARG A 169 -30.76 -4.23 7.66
C ARG A 169 -30.52 -5.74 7.55
N SER A 170 -29.71 -6.19 6.59
CA SER A 170 -29.29 -7.59 6.53
C SER A 170 -28.40 -7.90 7.73
N GLU A 171 -28.96 -8.62 8.70
CA GLU A 171 -28.26 -9.17 9.87
C GLU A 171 -27.15 -10.17 9.48
N ASP A 172 -27.13 -10.64 8.22
CA ASP A 172 -26.13 -11.60 7.71
C ASP A 172 -24.75 -10.99 7.40
N SER A 173 -24.56 -9.68 7.55
CA SER A 173 -23.24 -9.04 7.40
C SER A 173 -22.36 -9.16 8.64
N MET A 174 -22.87 -9.71 9.75
CA MET A 174 -22.22 -9.67 11.07
C MET A 174 -21.49 -10.95 11.52
N ALA A 175 -21.48 -12.03 10.73
CA ALA A 175 -21.08 -13.35 11.24
C ALA A 175 -19.68 -13.85 10.88
N ASN A 176 -18.79 -13.04 10.28
CA ASN A 176 -17.41 -13.46 9.98
C ASN A 176 -16.34 -12.43 10.38
N LEU A 177 -16.54 -11.72 11.50
CA LEU A 177 -15.46 -10.93 12.10
C LEU A 177 -14.47 -11.86 12.80
N ASN A 178 -13.19 -11.75 12.40
CA ASN A 178 -12.04 -12.48 12.92
C ASN A 178 -12.22 -12.90 14.40
N LYS A 179 -12.24 -14.21 14.67
CA LYS A 179 -12.34 -14.81 16.02
C LYS A 179 -11.34 -14.21 17.03
N ASN A 180 -10.26 -13.63 16.53
CA ASN A 180 -9.13 -13.08 17.26
C ASN A 180 -9.12 -11.54 17.30
N TYR A 181 -10.22 -10.87 16.96
CA TYR A 181 -10.29 -9.40 16.89
C TYR A 181 -9.83 -8.75 18.21
N ASN A 182 -10.25 -9.28 19.36
CA ASN A 182 -9.87 -8.75 20.67
C ASN A 182 -8.51 -9.24 21.19
N ASP A 183 -7.81 -10.11 20.46
CA ASP A 183 -6.51 -10.61 20.91
C ASP A 183 -5.47 -9.48 20.98
N PRO A 184 -4.55 -9.53 21.96
CA PRO A 184 -3.41 -8.64 21.97
C PRO A 184 -2.61 -8.76 20.66
N ILE A 185 -2.15 -7.61 20.19
CA ILE A 185 -1.41 -7.48 18.94
C ILE A 185 -0.18 -6.60 19.17
N GLY A 186 0.91 -6.92 18.50
CA GLY A 186 2.08 -6.07 18.42
C GLY A 186 2.67 -6.05 17.02
N VAL A 187 3.46 -5.01 16.75
CA VAL A 187 4.13 -4.81 15.46
C VAL A 187 5.53 -4.24 15.66
N LEU A 188 6.49 -4.80 14.92
CA LEU A 188 7.79 -4.20 14.68
C LEU A 188 7.76 -3.47 13.34
N ILE A 189 7.94 -2.15 13.37
CA ILE A 189 7.98 -1.29 12.19
C ILE A 189 9.43 -0.83 11.99
N GLY A 190 10.07 -1.29 10.93
CA GLY A 190 11.41 -0.86 10.54
C GLY A 190 11.34 0.38 9.68
N LEU A 191 12.12 1.39 10.03
CA LEU A 191 12.16 2.68 9.36
C LEU A 191 13.56 2.93 8.80
N LYS A 192 13.62 3.50 7.60
CA LYS A 192 14.83 3.99 6.94
C LYS A 192 14.76 5.51 6.84
N SER A 193 15.78 6.20 7.35
CA SER A 193 15.98 7.63 7.13
C SER A 193 16.65 7.91 5.78
N SER A 194 16.40 9.10 5.22
CA SER A 194 17.18 9.58 4.08
C SER A 194 18.66 9.74 4.44
N ARG A 195 19.55 9.52 3.45
CA ARG A 195 20.99 9.73 3.62
C ARG A 195 21.30 11.20 3.88
N GLU A 196 22.18 11.45 4.85
CA GLU A 196 22.70 12.78 5.10
C GLU A 196 23.75 13.14 4.06
N LYS A 197 23.61 14.31 3.43
CA LYS A 197 24.65 14.86 2.57
C LYS A 197 25.64 15.64 3.42
N LEU A 198 26.88 15.15 3.48
CA LEU A 198 27.96 15.71 4.25
C LEU A 198 28.44 17.04 3.64
N SER A 199 29.13 17.86 4.44
CA SER A 199 29.71 19.12 3.97
C SER A 199 30.76 18.95 2.87
N THR A 200 31.36 17.75 2.76
CA THR A 200 32.27 17.37 1.67
C THR A 200 31.56 17.18 0.33
N GLY A 201 30.23 17.09 0.34
CA GLY A 201 29.39 16.77 -0.83
C GLY A 201 29.07 15.29 -0.97
N GLU A 202 29.73 14.42 -0.21
CA GLU A 202 29.50 12.98 -0.13
C GLU A 202 28.27 12.63 0.70
N TYR A 203 27.85 11.37 0.69
CA TYR A 203 26.71 10.90 1.47
C TYR A 203 27.16 10.00 2.62
N GLY A 204 26.66 10.29 3.82
CA GLY A 204 26.82 9.40 4.97
C GLY A 204 26.02 8.10 4.84
N PRO A 205 26.20 7.15 5.78
CA PRO A 205 25.46 5.90 5.79
C PRO A 205 23.96 6.13 5.95
N ALA A 206 23.15 5.24 5.37
CA ALA A 206 21.70 5.24 5.60
C ALA A 206 21.39 4.91 7.07
N GLY A 207 20.48 5.68 7.67
CA GLY A 207 20.05 5.48 9.05
C GLY A 207 18.84 4.54 9.14
N TYR A 208 18.84 3.67 10.14
CA TYR A 208 17.71 2.76 10.41
C TYR A 208 17.33 2.73 11.89
N ARG A 209 16.04 2.54 12.15
CA ARG A 209 15.52 2.26 13.50
C ARG A 209 14.29 1.36 13.43
N THR A 210 13.98 0.71 14.54
CA THR A 210 12.77 -0.11 14.69
C THR A 210 11.87 0.44 15.77
N LEU A 211 10.58 0.53 15.47
CA LEU A 211 9.53 0.83 16.43
C LEU A 211 8.85 -0.46 16.85
N TRP A 212 8.70 -0.66 18.15
CA TRP A 212 7.80 -1.65 18.72
C TRP A 212 6.54 -0.95 19.22
N VAL A 213 5.39 -1.37 18.69
CA VAL A 213 4.08 -0.88 19.10
C VAL A 213 3.22 -2.06 19.50
N SER A 214 2.66 -2.03 20.70
CA SER A 214 1.74 -3.07 21.17
C SER A 214 0.42 -2.50 21.64
N PHE A 215 -0.63 -3.28 21.44
CA PHE A 215 -1.99 -2.97 21.84
C PHE A 215 -2.56 -4.16 22.60
N LYS A 216 -2.88 -3.94 23.87
CA LYS A 216 -3.30 -4.96 24.83
C LYS A 216 -4.30 -4.34 25.80
N ASP A 217 -5.29 -5.11 26.24
CA ASP A 217 -6.31 -4.67 27.20
C ASP A 217 -7.00 -3.35 26.76
N ASP A 218 -7.31 -3.28 25.47
CA ASP A 218 -7.93 -2.13 24.79
C ASP A 218 -7.13 -0.82 24.85
N LYS A 219 -5.84 -0.91 25.12
CA LYS A 219 -4.93 0.24 25.24
C LYS A 219 -3.72 0.09 24.33
N LEU A 220 -3.37 1.20 23.69
CA LEU A 220 -2.09 1.34 23.00
C LEU A 220 -1.00 1.60 24.04
N ASN A 221 0.02 0.75 24.07
CA ASN A 221 1.20 0.96 24.91
C ASN A 221 2.11 2.02 24.28
N GLU A 222 2.95 2.65 25.11
CA GLU A 222 3.94 3.62 24.64
C GLU A 222 4.89 2.96 23.61
N PRO A 223 4.99 3.51 22.38
CA PRO A 223 5.90 3.00 21.37
C PRO A 223 7.34 3.01 21.84
N LYS A 224 8.06 1.90 21.62
CA LYS A 224 9.48 1.78 21.99
C LYS A 224 10.34 1.87 20.73
N GLU A 225 11.30 2.77 20.73
CA GLU A 225 12.34 2.84 19.69
C GLU A 225 13.54 1.96 20.03
N ILE A 226 14.08 1.30 19.01
CA ILE A 226 15.27 0.45 19.03
C ILE A 226 16.18 0.94 17.89
N LYS A 227 17.48 1.04 18.16
CA LYS A 227 18.47 1.39 17.13
C LYS A 227 18.56 0.25 16.10
N ASP A 228 18.80 0.59 14.84
CA ASP A 228 18.95 -0.35 13.74
C ASP A 228 17.67 -1.17 13.46
N LEU A 229 17.75 -2.17 12.58
CA LEU A 229 16.61 -3.04 12.25
C LEU A 229 16.58 -4.27 13.15
N LEU A 230 15.47 -4.48 13.87
CA LEU A 230 15.20 -5.67 14.68
C LEU A 230 14.20 -6.58 13.97
N VAL A 231 14.68 -7.70 13.44
CA VAL A 231 13.91 -8.59 12.57
C VAL A 231 13.52 -9.88 13.32
N PRO A 232 12.23 -10.21 13.44
CA PRO A 232 11.80 -11.50 13.96
C PRO A 232 12.00 -12.59 12.89
N ARG A 233 12.66 -13.68 13.27
CA ARG A 233 12.86 -14.87 12.43
C ARG A 233 12.47 -16.12 13.20
N MET A 234 12.43 -17.26 12.51
CA MET A 234 12.05 -18.55 13.10
C MET A 234 12.87 -18.90 14.36
N ASN A 235 14.17 -18.55 14.37
CA ASN A 235 15.09 -18.84 15.48
C ASN A 235 15.27 -17.66 16.46
N GLY A 236 14.33 -16.72 16.50
CA GLY A 236 14.37 -15.57 17.41
C GLY A 236 14.63 -14.25 16.69
N PHE A 237 15.25 -13.30 17.38
CA PHE A 237 15.41 -11.93 16.88
C PHE A 237 16.82 -11.66 16.40
N TRP A 238 16.89 -10.92 15.30
CA TRP A 238 18.13 -10.57 14.62
C TRP A 238 18.24 -9.05 14.50
N SER A 239 19.41 -8.53 14.81
CA SER A 239 19.79 -7.14 14.55
C SER A 239 20.45 -7.07 13.17
N ILE A 240 20.04 -6.08 12.37
CA ILE A 240 20.69 -5.77 11.10
C ILE A 240 21.17 -4.34 11.13
N LYS A 241 22.49 -4.17 10.98
CA LYS A 241 23.19 -2.89 11.11
C LYS A 241 23.96 -2.58 9.83
N VAL A 242 24.06 -1.30 9.49
CA VAL A 242 24.95 -0.87 8.40
C VAL A 242 26.38 -0.89 8.92
N ASN A 243 27.22 -1.69 8.28
CA ASN A 243 28.66 -1.63 8.46
C ASN A 243 29.25 -0.77 7.34
N TYR A 244 29.59 0.48 7.67
CA TYR A 244 30.21 1.44 6.77
C TYR A 244 31.73 1.39 6.98
N THR A 245 32.48 1.09 5.91
CA THR A 245 33.95 1.07 5.96
C THR A 245 34.55 1.88 4.83
N GLU A 246 35.66 2.57 5.12
CA GLU A 246 36.47 3.24 4.12
C GLU A 246 37.79 2.47 3.97
N ASN A 247 38.00 1.85 2.81
CA ASN A 247 39.15 1.00 2.54
C ASN A 247 39.90 1.52 1.31
N LYS A 248 41.14 1.97 1.51
CA LYS A 248 42.01 2.49 0.44
C LYS A 248 41.36 3.62 -0.39
N GLY A 249 40.56 4.47 0.24
CA GLY A 249 39.87 5.60 -0.39
C GLY A 249 38.59 5.23 -1.15
N TYR A 250 38.06 4.02 -0.94
CA TYR A 250 36.75 3.61 -1.42
C TYR A 250 35.82 3.30 -0.26
N ILE A 251 34.54 3.62 -0.44
CA ILE A 251 33.47 3.30 0.52
C ILE A 251 32.94 1.90 0.25
N ASP A 252 32.80 1.08 1.30
CA ASP A 252 32.16 -0.23 1.23
C ASP A 252 31.12 -0.36 2.35
N GLU A 253 29.85 -0.39 1.94
CA GLU A 253 28.71 -0.62 2.83
C GLU A 253 28.19 -2.05 2.73
N GLU A 254 28.24 -2.75 3.88
CA GLU A 254 27.66 -4.07 4.08
C GLU A 254 26.58 -4.03 5.17
N PHE A 255 25.75 -5.08 5.24
CA PHE A 255 24.85 -5.28 6.37
C PHE A 255 25.40 -6.36 7.29
N GLU A 256 25.69 -5.98 8.53
CA GLU A 256 26.01 -6.91 9.61
C GLU A 256 24.71 -7.49 10.17
N VAL A 257 24.62 -8.81 10.24
CA VAL A 257 23.43 -9.54 10.68
C VAL A 257 23.80 -10.41 11.87
N THR A 258 23.26 -10.09 13.05
CA THR A 258 23.60 -10.76 14.31
C THR A 258 22.35 -11.17 15.09
N GLN A 259 22.36 -12.35 15.69
CA GLN A 259 21.26 -12.79 16.55
C GLN A 259 21.40 -12.13 17.94
N VAL A 260 20.31 -11.58 18.47
CA VAL A 260 20.31 -10.72 19.68
C VAL A 260 20.85 -11.41 20.95
N ASN A 261 20.89 -12.74 20.99
CA ASN A 261 21.35 -13.52 22.15
C ASN A 261 22.58 -14.40 21.88
N GLU A 262 23.18 -14.33 20.70
CA GLU A 262 24.43 -15.03 20.39
C GLU A 262 25.60 -14.05 20.40
N LYS A 263 26.78 -14.49 20.87
CA LYS A 263 28.01 -13.72 20.68
C LYS A 263 28.25 -13.61 19.18
N GLU A 264 28.59 -12.40 18.71
CA GLU A 264 28.90 -12.05 17.32
C GLU A 264 29.30 -13.26 16.49
N GLN A 265 28.43 -13.70 15.58
CA GLN A 265 28.91 -14.54 14.50
C GLN A 265 29.82 -13.66 13.67
N MET A 266 31.12 -13.96 13.69
CA MET A 266 32.11 -13.41 12.77
C MET A 266 31.58 -13.63 11.35
N SER A 267 30.90 -12.63 10.83
CA SER A 267 30.54 -12.59 9.43
C SER A 267 31.83 -12.67 8.65
N LYS A 268 31.94 -13.63 7.72
CA LYS A 268 33.08 -13.70 6.80
C LYS A 268 33.24 -12.31 6.19
N VAL A 269 34.33 -11.61 6.56
CA VAL A 269 34.69 -10.32 5.98
C VAL A 269 34.87 -10.55 4.49
N ARG A 270 34.28 -9.71 3.62
CA ARG A 270 34.62 -9.77 2.20
C ARG A 270 36.11 -9.45 2.10
N PRO A 271 36.96 -10.40 1.68
CA PRO A 271 38.41 -10.30 1.88
C PRO A 271 39.10 -9.34 0.90
N MET A 272 38.37 -8.57 0.10
CA MET A 272 38.91 -7.83 -1.03
C MET A 272 38.39 -6.39 -1.06
N ALA A 273 39.32 -5.44 -1.10
CA ALA A 273 39.02 -4.04 -1.36
C ALA A 273 38.36 -3.92 -2.74
N LEU A 274 37.16 -3.34 -2.77
CA LEU A 274 36.50 -2.98 -4.01
C LEU A 274 37.27 -1.81 -4.63
N GLY A 275 37.61 -1.90 -5.91
CA GLY A 275 38.23 -0.79 -6.66
C GLY A 275 37.21 0.29 -7.05
N TYR A 276 36.15 0.45 -6.26
CA TYR A 276 35.00 1.34 -6.46
C TYR A 276 34.23 1.49 -5.15
N ASP A 277 33.47 2.57 -5.03
CA ASP A 277 32.52 2.80 -3.94
C ASP A 277 31.28 1.90 -4.10
N LEU A 278 30.92 1.21 -3.03
CA LEU A 278 29.68 0.45 -2.89
C LEU A 278 28.80 1.10 -1.83
N TYR A 279 27.72 1.73 -2.28
CA TYR A 279 26.64 2.20 -1.42
C TYR A 279 25.45 1.24 -1.52
N ARG A 280 24.80 0.94 -0.39
CA ARG A 280 23.69 0.00 -0.33
C ARG A 280 22.61 0.44 0.66
N ASP A 281 21.36 0.36 0.21
CA ASP A 281 20.19 0.70 1.03
C ASP A 281 19.18 -0.43 1.03
N ILE A 282 18.50 -0.60 2.16
CA ILE A 282 17.40 -1.54 2.33
C ILE A 282 16.12 -0.85 1.88
N SER A 283 15.41 -1.46 0.93
CA SER A 283 14.07 -1.02 0.49
C SER A 283 12.95 -1.83 1.13
N PHE A 284 13.25 -3.06 1.54
CA PHE A 284 12.32 -3.98 2.18
C PHE A 284 13.07 -5.02 2.99
N ILE A 285 12.46 -5.48 4.09
CA ILE A 285 12.88 -6.67 4.80
C ILE A 285 11.68 -7.46 5.31
N GLY A 286 11.71 -8.77 5.05
CA GLY A 286 10.86 -9.77 5.68
C GLY A 286 11.68 -10.69 6.57
N ASN A 287 11.11 -11.85 6.94
CA ASN A 287 11.78 -12.76 7.86
C ASN A 287 13.03 -13.43 7.25
N ASP A 288 13.02 -13.74 5.95
CA ASP A 288 14.08 -14.54 5.32
C ASP A 288 14.83 -13.81 4.20
N TYR A 289 14.27 -12.71 3.69
CA TYR A 289 14.84 -11.96 2.57
C TYR A 289 14.86 -10.46 2.83
N ILE A 290 15.88 -9.82 2.26
CA ILE A 290 16.07 -8.38 2.25
C ILE A 290 16.15 -7.90 0.81
N ALA A 291 15.37 -6.88 0.45
CA ALA A 291 15.52 -6.19 -0.83
C ALA A 291 16.41 -4.97 -0.63
N THR A 292 17.37 -4.79 -1.53
CA THR A 292 18.36 -3.73 -1.46
C THR A 292 18.54 -3.09 -2.81
N GLN A 293 18.75 -1.78 -2.80
CA GLN A 293 19.27 -1.02 -3.94
C GLN A 293 20.74 -0.73 -3.69
N TYR A 294 21.56 -0.74 -4.73
CA TYR A 294 22.99 -0.49 -4.60
C TYR A 294 23.56 0.32 -5.76
N TYR A 295 24.66 1.02 -5.47
CA TYR A 295 25.50 1.75 -6.42
C TYR A 295 26.90 1.14 -6.46
N LYS A 296 27.55 1.14 -7.63
CA LYS A 296 28.96 0.76 -7.80
C LYS A 296 29.63 1.79 -8.72
N GLY A 297 30.61 2.54 -8.23
CA GLY A 297 31.29 3.55 -9.04
C GLY A 297 32.22 4.43 -8.22
N THR A 298 32.44 5.68 -8.61
CA THR A 298 33.38 6.59 -7.93
C THR A 298 32.78 7.96 -7.60
N ASN A 299 31.49 8.17 -7.90
CA ASN A 299 30.81 9.43 -7.75
C ASN A 299 29.33 9.22 -7.40
N PHE A 300 29.09 8.71 -6.18
CA PHE A 300 27.75 8.44 -5.72
C PHE A 300 26.94 9.74 -5.54
N LYS A 301 25.88 9.88 -6.33
CA LYS A 301 24.96 11.03 -6.32
C LYS A 301 23.61 10.71 -5.66
N ASN A 302 23.56 9.72 -4.77
CA ASN A 302 22.32 9.16 -4.24
C ASN A 302 21.41 8.55 -5.32
N ASN A 303 22.04 7.97 -6.36
CA ASN A 303 21.40 7.22 -7.43
C ASN A 303 21.89 5.77 -7.38
N TYR A 304 20.99 4.82 -7.58
CA TYR A 304 21.29 3.39 -7.41
C TYR A 304 21.29 2.68 -8.75
N PHE A 305 22.37 1.98 -9.03
CA PHE A 305 22.55 1.26 -10.29
C PHE A 305 21.53 0.14 -10.48
N ALA A 306 21.28 -0.64 -9.43
CA ALA A 306 20.46 -1.85 -9.51
C ALA A 306 19.82 -2.20 -8.17
N GLU A 307 18.84 -3.09 -8.25
CA GLU A 307 18.13 -3.72 -7.14
C GLU A 307 18.56 -5.18 -7.01
N GLN A 308 18.35 -5.76 -5.84
CA GLN A 308 18.52 -7.19 -5.60
C GLN A 308 17.76 -7.63 -4.35
N ILE A 309 17.25 -8.86 -4.38
CA ILE A 309 16.77 -9.56 -3.19
C ILE A 309 17.84 -10.55 -2.73
N LEU A 310 18.20 -10.50 -1.44
CA LEU A 310 19.21 -11.34 -0.81
C LEU A 310 18.60 -12.14 0.34
N PRO A 311 19.07 -13.36 0.62
CA PRO A 311 18.76 -14.03 1.88
C PRO A 311 19.34 -13.23 3.05
N VAL A 312 18.61 -13.13 4.16
CA VAL A 312 19.10 -12.44 5.39
C VAL A 312 20.38 -13.09 5.92
N ASP A 313 20.56 -14.39 5.71
CA ASP A 313 21.78 -15.11 6.11
C ASP A 313 22.99 -14.86 5.20
N ASN A 314 22.80 -14.16 4.06
CA ASN A 314 23.85 -13.87 3.10
C ASN A 314 23.69 -12.48 2.48
N THR A 315 23.68 -11.45 3.32
CA THR A 315 23.56 -10.04 2.90
C THR A 315 24.81 -9.48 2.21
N LYS A 316 25.95 -10.16 2.35
CA LYS A 316 27.25 -9.72 1.81
C LYS A 316 27.49 -10.09 0.36
N THR A 317 26.59 -10.83 -0.28
CA THR A 317 26.70 -11.10 -1.72
C THR A 317 26.45 -9.83 -2.55
N LEU A 318 27.04 -9.79 -3.74
CA LEU A 318 26.76 -8.79 -4.77
C LEU A 318 25.70 -9.26 -5.79
N LYS A 319 25.29 -10.53 -5.67
CA LYS A 319 24.40 -11.22 -6.60
C LYS A 319 23.06 -11.50 -5.93
N GLY A 320 21.98 -11.06 -6.56
CA GLY A 320 20.61 -11.30 -6.11
C GLY A 320 20.14 -12.73 -6.35
N VAL A 321 19.04 -13.10 -5.69
CA VAL A 321 18.32 -14.34 -5.98
C VAL A 321 17.42 -14.11 -7.19
N ASP A 322 17.55 -14.96 -8.20
CA ASP A 322 16.69 -14.96 -9.39
C ASP A 322 15.19 -15.08 -9.01
N ILE A 323 14.34 -14.27 -9.63
CA ILE A 323 12.89 -14.24 -9.33
C ILE A 323 12.19 -15.58 -9.60
N GLY A 324 12.59 -16.32 -10.63
CA GLY A 324 12.05 -17.64 -10.95
C GLY A 324 12.45 -18.68 -9.90
N THR A 325 13.68 -18.59 -9.41
CA THR A 325 14.17 -19.42 -8.31
C THR A 325 13.42 -19.14 -7.01
N LEU A 326 13.15 -17.87 -6.70
CA LEU A 326 12.49 -17.48 -5.46
C LEU A 326 10.98 -17.72 -5.48
N LEU A 327 10.30 -17.29 -6.56
CA LEU A 327 8.85 -17.20 -6.65
C LEU A 327 8.22 -18.17 -7.67
N GLY A 328 9.03 -18.88 -8.46
CA GLY A 328 8.60 -19.89 -9.43
C GLY A 328 8.52 -19.36 -10.87
N GLU A 329 8.31 -20.29 -11.81
CA GLU A 329 8.31 -20.01 -13.26
C GLU A 329 7.27 -18.96 -13.67
N GLU A 330 6.09 -18.94 -13.03
CA GLU A 330 5.06 -17.94 -13.32
C GLU A 330 5.51 -16.51 -12.99
N ALA A 331 6.24 -16.33 -11.89
CA ALA A 331 6.81 -15.02 -11.55
C ALA A 331 7.87 -14.59 -12.57
N GLN A 332 8.67 -15.54 -13.07
CA GLN A 332 9.65 -15.28 -14.11
C GLN A 332 8.99 -14.90 -15.45
N LYS A 333 7.89 -15.55 -15.82
CA LYS A 333 7.07 -15.17 -16.98
C LYS A 333 6.50 -13.76 -16.82
N SER A 334 5.92 -13.44 -15.66
CA SER A 334 5.40 -12.09 -15.36
C SER A 334 6.50 -11.03 -15.43
N PHE A 335 7.72 -11.33 -14.94
CA PHE A 335 8.88 -10.47 -15.06
C PHE A 335 9.21 -10.21 -16.54
N TYR A 336 9.33 -11.28 -17.34
CA TYR A 336 9.68 -11.16 -18.75
C TYR A 336 8.65 -10.32 -19.53
N MET A 337 7.35 -10.57 -19.30
CA MET A 337 6.28 -9.80 -19.94
C MET A 337 6.36 -8.31 -19.59
N ALA A 338 6.53 -7.98 -18.30
CA ALA A 338 6.64 -6.61 -17.84
C ALA A 338 7.90 -5.91 -18.37
N TRP A 339 9.03 -6.62 -18.40
CA TRP A 339 10.29 -6.12 -18.97
C TRP A 339 10.15 -5.85 -20.46
N ASN A 340 9.58 -6.79 -21.22
CA ASN A 340 9.42 -6.69 -22.67
C ASN A 340 8.48 -5.52 -23.05
N ASP A 341 7.39 -5.34 -22.32
CA ASP A 341 6.49 -4.19 -22.47
C ASP A 341 7.23 -2.86 -22.19
N GLN A 342 7.96 -2.78 -21.07
CA GLN A 342 8.74 -1.61 -20.72
C GLN A 342 9.77 -1.28 -21.81
N VAL A 343 10.51 -2.26 -22.32
CA VAL A 343 11.49 -2.09 -23.40
C VAL A 343 10.81 -1.67 -24.70
N GLY A 344 9.66 -2.24 -25.04
CA GLY A 344 8.86 -1.86 -26.21
C GLY A 344 8.51 -0.36 -26.22
N ASN A 345 8.19 0.18 -25.04
CA ASN A 345 7.78 1.57 -24.84
C ASN A 345 8.94 2.58 -24.70
N LEU A 346 10.19 2.14 -24.64
CA LEU A 346 11.35 3.05 -24.57
C LEU A 346 11.66 3.70 -25.93
N SER A 347 12.06 4.98 -25.90
CA SER A 347 12.63 5.68 -27.06
C SER A 347 13.97 5.07 -27.47
N LYS A 348 14.40 5.32 -28.71
CA LYS A 348 15.71 4.86 -29.21
C LYS A 348 16.87 5.38 -28.34
N GLU A 349 16.83 6.66 -27.99
CA GLU A 349 17.83 7.31 -27.13
C GLU A 349 17.89 6.69 -25.72
N ALA A 350 16.74 6.30 -25.16
CA ALA A 350 16.69 5.64 -23.86
C ALA A 350 17.30 4.24 -23.93
N LYS A 351 17.04 3.48 -25.00
CA LYS A 351 17.60 2.13 -25.22
C LYS A 351 19.13 2.15 -25.32
N GLU A 352 19.72 3.18 -25.92
CA GLU A 352 21.18 3.33 -26.00
C GLU A 352 21.84 3.56 -24.63
N LYS A 353 21.09 4.06 -23.64
CA LYS A 353 21.56 4.33 -22.27
C LYS A 353 21.26 3.22 -21.27
N LEU A 354 20.54 2.17 -21.67
CA LEU A 354 20.00 1.14 -20.81
C LEU A 354 20.46 -0.27 -21.23
N ASN A 355 20.61 -1.17 -20.25
CA ASN A 355 20.93 -2.57 -20.50
C ASN A 355 19.67 -3.33 -20.94
N VAL A 356 19.28 -3.16 -22.21
CA VAL A 356 18.05 -3.75 -22.79
C VAL A 356 18.27 -5.04 -23.59
N GLY A 357 19.51 -5.56 -23.64
CA GLY A 357 19.85 -6.72 -24.46
C GLY A 357 19.20 -8.03 -23.99
N ALA A 358 18.97 -8.17 -22.68
CA ALA A 358 18.27 -9.31 -22.09
C ALA A 358 17.69 -8.90 -20.72
N PRO A 359 16.61 -9.55 -20.25
CA PRO A 359 16.10 -9.35 -18.91
C PRO A 359 17.12 -9.81 -17.86
N ASN A 360 17.31 -9.02 -16.81
CA ASN A 360 18.05 -9.43 -15.62
C ASN A 360 17.07 -9.83 -14.51
N TYR A 361 16.80 -11.13 -14.40
CA TYR A 361 15.85 -11.71 -13.43
C TYR A 361 16.27 -11.58 -11.96
N GLU A 362 17.45 -11.05 -11.67
CA GLU A 362 17.92 -10.74 -10.30
C GLU A 362 17.70 -9.27 -9.93
N ASN A 363 17.38 -8.41 -10.91
CA ASN A 363 17.24 -6.96 -10.75
C ASN A 363 15.79 -6.56 -10.46
N TYR A 364 15.34 -6.96 -9.27
CA TYR A 364 14.01 -6.62 -8.75
C TYR A 364 14.06 -6.36 -7.25
N THR A 365 13.02 -5.69 -6.78
CA THR A 365 12.88 -5.21 -5.41
C THR A 365 11.43 -5.31 -4.97
N MET A 366 11.21 -4.95 -3.71
CA MET A 366 9.89 -4.80 -3.10
C MET A 366 9.64 -3.34 -2.78
N ILE A 367 8.50 -2.81 -3.19
CA ILE A 367 8.10 -1.42 -2.92
C ILE A 367 6.72 -1.35 -2.25
N ARG A 368 6.47 -0.26 -1.54
CA ARG A 368 5.15 0.04 -0.97
C ARG A 368 4.36 0.97 -1.88
N LYS A 369 3.07 0.67 -2.05
CA LYS A 369 2.11 1.57 -2.68
C LYS A 369 0.71 1.33 -2.14
N ASN A 370 0.07 2.38 -1.63
CA ASN A 370 -1.34 2.41 -1.23
C ASN A 370 -1.75 1.24 -0.31
N GLY A 371 -0.93 0.90 0.68
CA GLY A 371 -1.26 -0.17 1.62
C GLY A 371 -0.70 -1.55 1.27
N HIS A 372 -0.09 -1.71 0.10
CA HIS A 372 0.39 -3.01 -0.39
C HIS A 372 1.87 -3.02 -0.74
N TRP A 373 2.50 -4.17 -0.53
CA TRP A 373 3.79 -4.50 -1.11
C TRP A 373 3.61 -4.95 -2.56
N LEU A 374 4.51 -4.49 -3.43
CA LEU A 374 4.55 -4.81 -4.85
C LEU A 374 5.95 -5.24 -5.25
N ILE A 375 6.04 -6.12 -6.24
CA ILE A 375 7.30 -6.49 -6.87
C ILE A 375 7.56 -5.52 -8.03
N GLN A 376 8.75 -4.93 -8.05
CA GLN A 376 9.17 -4.01 -9.10
C GLN A 376 10.51 -4.46 -9.67
N GLY A 377 10.59 -4.58 -11.00
CA GLY A 377 11.83 -4.84 -11.72
C GLY A 377 12.53 -3.55 -12.14
N LYS A 378 13.81 -3.64 -12.48
CA LYS A 378 14.61 -2.49 -12.96
C LYS A 378 15.46 -2.85 -14.17
N ILE A 379 15.50 -1.94 -15.13
CA ILE A 379 16.45 -1.94 -16.25
C ILE A 379 17.59 -1.00 -15.86
N SER A 380 18.76 -1.54 -15.56
CA SER A 380 19.92 -0.75 -15.16
C SER A 380 20.49 0.07 -16.32
N ALA A 381 21.03 1.24 -15.99
CA ALA A 381 21.74 2.07 -16.94
C ALA A 381 23.06 1.44 -17.43
N ASN A 382 23.52 1.84 -18.61
CA ASN A 382 24.86 1.51 -19.09
C ASN A 382 25.93 2.34 -18.36
N ASP A 383 25.58 3.56 -17.94
CA ASP A 383 26.40 4.47 -17.13
C ASP A 383 25.77 4.64 -15.73
N GLN A 384 26.44 4.10 -14.72
CA GLN A 384 25.94 4.03 -13.33
C GLN A 384 26.01 5.39 -12.60
N ASP A 385 26.82 6.33 -13.09
CA ASP A 385 27.10 7.60 -12.39
C ASP A 385 26.11 8.72 -12.77
N ASN A 386 25.46 8.56 -13.93
CA ASN A 386 24.65 9.62 -14.53
C ASN A 386 23.19 9.22 -14.79
N PHE A 387 22.87 7.93 -14.78
CA PHE A 387 21.50 7.48 -15.06
C PHE A 387 21.05 6.38 -14.09
N ASN A 388 19.88 6.56 -13.48
CA ASN A 388 19.36 5.69 -12.41
C ASN A 388 18.66 4.43 -12.95
N GLY A 389 18.65 4.20 -14.27
CA GLY A 389 17.88 3.15 -14.90
C GLY A 389 16.38 3.46 -14.98
N VAL A 390 15.58 2.46 -15.34
CA VAL A 390 14.11 2.56 -15.45
C VAL A 390 13.46 1.39 -14.73
N SER A 391 12.54 1.69 -13.80
CA SER A 391 11.77 0.68 -13.09
C SER A 391 10.48 0.31 -13.83
N PHE A 392 10.03 -0.93 -13.66
CA PHE A 392 8.77 -1.43 -14.22
C PHE A 392 8.04 -2.33 -13.22
N ASN A 393 6.71 -2.22 -13.17
CA ASN A 393 5.91 -3.01 -12.24
C ASN A 393 5.75 -4.44 -12.75
N ILE A 394 5.92 -5.42 -11.87
CA ILE A 394 5.70 -6.82 -12.19
C ILE A 394 4.31 -7.19 -11.68
N ASN A 395 3.44 -7.63 -12.59
CA ASN A 395 2.08 -8.07 -12.26
C ASN A 395 2.12 -9.47 -11.63
N TYR A 396 2.75 -9.57 -10.46
CA TYR A 396 2.84 -10.79 -9.66
C TYR A 396 2.74 -10.42 -8.18
N PRO A 397 1.83 -11.03 -7.41
CA PRO A 397 1.65 -10.71 -6.00
C PRO A 397 2.85 -11.20 -5.18
N PRO A 398 3.29 -10.47 -4.16
CA PRO A 398 4.22 -11.00 -3.17
C PRO A 398 3.68 -12.28 -2.54
N THR A 399 4.56 -13.28 -2.38
CA THR A 399 4.21 -14.55 -1.73
C THR A 399 4.58 -14.53 -0.25
N LYS A 400 4.10 -15.51 0.52
CA LYS A 400 4.48 -15.72 1.92
C LYS A 400 5.98 -15.96 2.14
N LYS A 401 6.73 -16.29 1.08
CA LYS A 401 8.21 -16.36 1.16
C LYS A 401 8.85 -14.99 1.37
N LEU A 402 8.20 -13.92 0.89
CA LEU A 402 8.69 -12.55 1.01
C LEU A 402 8.01 -11.84 2.19
N VAL A 403 6.67 -11.83 2.22
CA VAL A 403 5.88 -11.09 3.21
C VAL A 403 4.76 -11.94 3.78
N ASN A 404 4.68 -12.01 5.11
CA ASN A 404 3.68 -12.81 5.80
C ASN A 404 2.29 -12.16 5.85
N HIS A 405 2.25 -10.83 5.89
CA HIS A 405 1.01 -10.07 6.02
C HIS A 405 1.07 -8.76 5.22
N ASP A 406 0.19 -8.66 4.22
CA ASP A 406 0.06 -7.50 3.32
C ASP A 406 -1.41 -7.16 3.03
N LYS A 407 -2.29 -7.51 3.98
CA LYS A 407 -3.74 -7.29 3.85
C LYS A 407 -4.14 -5.98 4.50
N LEU A 408 -4.93 -5.19 3.77
CA LEU A 408 -5.60 -4.00 4.26
C LEU A 408 -7.07 -4.39 4.57
N PHE A 409 -7.53 -4.23 5.83
CA PHE A 409 -8.92 -4.57 6.18
C PHE A 409 -9.90 -3.41 5.97
N VAL A 410 -9.40 -2.26 5.52
CA VAL A 410 -10.18 -1.09 5.14
C VAL A 410 -9.73 -0.65 3.76
N SER A 411 -10.61 -0.09 2.95
CA SER A 411 -10.21 0.35 1.62
C SER A 411 -9.22 1.52 1.71
N TRP A 412 -8.31 1.64 0.73
CA TRP A 412 -7.42 2.81 0.60
C TRP A 412 -8.20 4.14 0.57
N ASN A 413 -9.41 4.10 0.02
CA ASN A 413 -10.30 5.26 -0.02
C ASN A 413 -10.79 5.68 1.37
N SER A 414 -11.23 4.71 2.19
CA SER A 414 -11.64 4.97 3.57
C SER A 414 -10.49 5.60 4.37
N ILE A 415 -9.25 5.16 4.10
CA ILE A 415 -8.04 5.79 4.67
C ILE A 415 -7.90 7.23 4.20
N LYS A 416 -8.03 7.52 2.90
CA LYS A 416 -7.91 8.89 2.36
C LYS A 416 -9.04 9.83 2.79
N GLU A 417 -10.21 9.29 3.15
CA GLU A 417 -11.33 10.06 3.70
C GLU A 417 -11.03 10.51 5.14
N VAL A 418 -10.41 9.65 5.96
CA VAL A 418 -10.01 9.98 7.33
C VAL A 418 -8.73 10.81 7.35
N VAL A 419 -7.74 10.46 6.53
CA VAL A 419 -6.43 11.10 6.44
C VAL A 419 -6.09 11.39 4.97
N PRO A 420 -6.50 12.56 4.43
CA PRO A 420 -6.21 12.92 3.04
C PRO A 420 -4.72 12.97 2.69
N ALA A 421 -3.85 13.22 3.67
CA ALA A 421 -2.40 13.26 3.50
C ALA A 421 -1.73 11.87 3.51
N ALA A 422 -2.50 10.78 3.65
CA ALA A 422 -1.94 9.43 3.70
C ALA A 422 -1.15 9.10 2.42
N VAL A 423 0.08 8.61 2.62
CA VAL A 423 0.98 8.09 1.58
C VAL A 423 1.06 6.57 1.62
N ASP A 424 0.83 5.97 2.79
CA ASP A 424 0.75 4.52 2.93
C ASP A 424 -0.08 4.08 4.15
N ALA A 425 -0.39 2.79 4.30
CA ALA A 425 -1.07 2.26 5.49
C ALA A 425 -0.84 0.76 5.74
N TYR A 426 -0.91 0.34 7.00
CA TYR A 426 -0.79 -1.06 7.41
C TYR A 426 -1.97 -1.43 8.30
N THR A 427 -2.54 -2.61 8.11
CA THR A 427 -3.57 -3.11 9.02
C THR A 427 -3.04 -4.28 9.85
N ALA A 428 -3.37 -4.29 11.13
CA ALA A 428 -3.07 -5.39 12.02
C ALA A 428 -3.67 -6.73 11.54
N TYR A 429 -2.99 -7.83 11.84
CA TYR A 429 -3.40 -9.18 11.44
C TYR A 429 -4.82 -9.55 11.89
N ASN A 430 -5.23 -9.09 13.08
CA ASN A 430 -6.58 -9.30 13.62
C ASN A 430 -7.63 -8.33 13.06
N GLY A 431 -7.24 -7.39 12.19
CA GLY A 431 -8.12 -6.38 11.61
C GLY A 431 -8.55 -5.29 12.58
N ARG A 432 -7.93 -5.18 13.76
CA ARG A 432 -8.35 -4.25 14.82
C ARG A 432 -7.76 -2.84 14.69
N LEU A 433 -6.58 -2.71 14.10
CA LEU A 433 -5.85 -1.45 14.02
C LEU A 433 -5.41 -1.15 12.60
N VAL A 434 -5.48 0.12 12.21
CA VAL A 434 -4.82 0.64 11.00
C VAL A 434 -3.79 1.69 11.39
N PHE A 435 -2.60 1.57 10.83
CA PHE A 435 -1.48 2.48 10.95
C PHE A 435 -1.41 3.25 9.64
N ILE A 436 -1.77 4.52 9.65
CA ILE A 436 -1.82 5.38 8.47
C ILE A 436 -0.56 6.25 8.46
N VAL A 437 0.23 6.14 7.40
CA VAL A 437 1.51 6.83 7.25
C VAL A 437 1.31 8.10 6.43
N THR A 438 1.82 9.22 6.93
CA THR A 438 1.99 10.49 6.21
C THR A 438 3.49 10.75 6.00
N LYS A 439 3.85 11.91 5.46
CA LYS A 439 5.25 12.29 5.29
C LYS A 439 6.03 12.38 6.62
N ASP A 440 5.33 12.75 7.69
CA ASP A 440 5.92 13.19 8.96
C ASP A 440 5.51 12.35 10.17
N LYS A 441 4.52 11.45 10.04
CA LYS A 441 4.04 10.64 11.16
C LYS A 441 3.33 9.36 10.72
N ILE A 442 3.11 8.49 11.70
CA ILE A 442 2.22 7.34 11.63
C ILE A 442 1.09 7.56 12.65
N ASP A 443 -0.14 7.73 12.17
CA ASP A 443 -1.33 7.82 13.00
C ASP A 443 -2.01 6.45 13.12
N ILE A 444 -2.42 6.08 14.33
CA ILE A 444 -2.94 4.74 14.65
C ILE A 444 -4.41 4.86 15.00
N TYR A 445 -5.27 4.13 14.28
CA TYR A 445 -6.71 4.14 14.49
C TYR A 445 -7.23 2.73 14.77
N GLN A 446 -8.36 2.64 15.48
CA GLN A 446 -9.10 1.38 15.57
C GLN A 446 -9.99 1.20 14.34
N ILE A 447 -10.14 -0.03 13.90
CA ILE A 447 -11.16 -0.44 12.93
C ILE A 447 -12.27 -1.14 13.70
N ARG A 448 -13.50 -0.67 13.61
CA ARG A 448 -14.68 -1.33 14.19
C ARG A 448 -15.70 -1.56 13.10
N ASN A 449 -16.25 -2.77 13.02
CA ASN A 449 -17.26 -3.15 12.02
C ASN A 449 -16.85 -2.76 10.58
N GLY A 450 -15.58 -3.02 10.22
CA GLY A 450 -15.06 -2.72 8.88
C GLY A 450 -14.71 -1.24 8.62
N SER A 451 -14.93 -0.34 9.59
CA SER A 451 -14.74 1.10 9.42
C SER A 451 -13.69 1.69 10.38
N ILE A 452 -12.96 2.70 9.92
CA ILE A 452 -11.97 3.43 10.73
C ILE A 452 -12.71 4.34 11.71
N VAL A 453 -12.44 4.17 13.00
CA VAL A 453 -12.94 5.08 14.04
C VAL A 453 -12.24 6.42 13.90
N THR A 454 -12.98 7.53 13.89
CA THR A 454 -12.47 8.85 13.46
C THR A 454 -11.32 9.41 14.33
N ASN A 455 -11.25 9.03 15.60
CA ASN A 455 -10.21 9.51 16.52
C ASN A 455 -9.01 8.57 16.51
N SER A 456 -7.82 9.14 16.24
CA SER A 456 -6.55 8.45 16.41
C SER A 456 -6.37 8.07 17.88
N ILE A 457 -5.89 6.86 18.13
CA ILE A 457 -5.54 6.34 19.46
C ILE A 457 -4.05 6.49 19.77
N GLY A 458 -3.25 6.97 18.82
CA GLY A 458 -1.84 7.24 19.01
C GLY A 458 -1.17 7.75 17.74
N THR A 459 -0.10 8.51 17.92
CA THR A 459 0.69 9.08 16.82
C THR A 459 2.17 8.87 17.09
N ILE A 460 2.92 8.49 16.06
CA ILE A 460 4.37 8.33 16.11
C ILE A 460 4.98 9.26 15.09
N ASN A 461 5.89 10.14 15.51
CA ASN A 461 6.58 11.04 14.59
C ASN A 461 7.65 10.29 13.81
N LEU A 462 7.70 10.57 12.50
CA LEU A 462 8.77 10.17 11.60
C LEU A 462 9.88 11.22 11.61
N LYS A 463 11.13 10.75 11.54
CA LYS A 463 12.34 11.58 11.41
C LYS A 463 12.69 11.73 9.92
N ASN A 464 13.53 12.70 9.56
CA ASN A 464 14.31 12.80 8.31
C ASN A 464 13.74 12.06 7.06
N ASP A 465 12.52 12.41 6.63
CA ASP A 465 11.83 11.76 5.49
C ASP A 465 11.90 10.22 5.56
N GLU A 466 11.61 9.66 6.74
CA GLU A 466 11.65 8.23 6.99
C GLU A 466 10.60 7.47 6.17
N SER A 467 11.01 6.32 5.65
CA SER A 467 10.13 5.37 4.98
C SER A 467 10.09 4.03 5.70
N VAL A 468 8.96 3.35 5.63
CA VAL A 468 8.79 2.02 6.24
C VAL A 468 9.38 0.96 5.33
N VAL A 469 10.33 0.18 5.86
CA VAL A 469 11.00 -0.93 5.17
C VAL A 469 10.63 -2.30 5.74
N MET A 470 9.98 -2.35 6.91
CA MET A 470 9.57 -3.59 7.59
C MET A 470 8.26 -3.38 8.36
N CYS A 471 7.38 -4.38 8.34
CA CYS A 471 6.17 -4.39 9.17
C CYS A 471 5.84 -5.83 9.56
N GLU A 472 6.34 -6.26 10.72
CA GLU A 472 6.22 -7.64 11.20
C GLU A 472 5.28 -7.72 12.40
N TRP A 473 4.28 -8.59 12.32
CA TRP A 473 3.18 -8.67 13.29
C TRP A 473 3.34 -9.86 14.22
N VAL A 474 2.89 -9.69 15.46
CA VAL A 474 2.69 -10.77 16.42
C VAL A 474 1.29 -10.71 17.01
N VAL A 475 0.58 -11.83 16.92
CA VAL A 475 -0.78 -12.00 17.46
C VAL A 475 -0.70 -12.90 18.69
N THR A 476 -1.57 -12.67 19.67
CA THR A 476 -1.71 -13.34 20.98
C THR A 476 -0.87 -12.75 22.12
N GLY A 477 -1.47 -12.67 23.31
CA GLY A 477 -0.86 -12.07 24.50
C GLY A 477 0.48 -12.68 24.89
N GLN A 478 0.63 -14.00 24.85
CA GLN A 478 1.89 -14.66 25.21
C GLN A 478 3.04 -14.29 24.26
N SER A 479 2.75 -14.12 22.98
CA SER A 479 3.76 -13.78 21.97
C SER A 479 4.09 -12.29 22.00
N VAL A 480 3.10 -11.43 22.22
CA VAL A 480 3.30 -9.99 22.49
C VAL A 480 4.20 -9.80 23.72
N ASP A 481 3.91 -10.49 24.83
CA ASP A 481 4.69 -10.40 26.06
C ASP A 481 6.15 -10.88 25.87
N LYS A 482 6.38 -11.87 24.99
CA LYS A 482 7.73 -12.34 24.62
C LYS A 482 8.49 -11.26 23.84
N TRP A 483 7.85 -10.62 22.87
CA TRP A 483 8.46 -9.55 22.08
C TRP A 483 8.78 -8.35 22.97
N ASP A 484 7.86 -7.96 23.85
CA ASP A 484 8.07 -6.91 24.84
C ASP A 484 9.31 -7.15 25.72
N LYS A 485 9.52 -8.39 26.17
CA LYS A 485 10.72 -8.78 26.93
C LYS A 485 12.00 -8.59 26.12
N VAL A 486 12.04 -9.05 24.87
CA VAL A 486 13.23 -8.92 24.01
C VAL A 486 13.53 -7.45 23.74
N VAL A 487 12.52 -6.65 23.39
CA VAL A 487 12.68 -5.21 23.15
C VAL A 487 13.21 -4.50 24.39
N ASN A 488 12.69 -4.82 25.58
CA ASN A 488 13.17 -4.21 26.82
C ASN A 488 14.62 -4.62 27.13
N LEU A 489 15.00 -5.87 26.91
CA LEU A 489 16.38 -6.34 27.10
C LEU A 489 17.38 -5.56 26.23
N ILE A 490 17.06 -5.34 24.96
CA ILE A 490 17.91 -4.56 24.03
C ILE A 490 18.04 -3.11 24.51
N LYS A 491 16.92 -2.47 24.90
CA LYS A 491 16.95 -1.08 25.37
C LYS A 491 17.73 -0.91 26.67
N ASP A 492 17.75 -1.92 27.54
CA ASP A 492 18.51 -1.89 28.78
C ASP A 492 20.01 -2.15 28.54
N SER A 493 20.39 -2.93 27.51
CA SER A 493 21.78 -3.06 27.10
C SER A 493 22.33 -1.78 26.48
N ASP A 494 21.54 -1.06 25.69
CA ASP A 494 21.97 0.19 25.04
C ASP A 494 22.18 1.35 26.04
N LYS A 495 21.68 1.21 27.28
CA LYS A 495 21.87 2.19 28.37
C LYS A 495 23.11 1.95 29.21
N LYS A 496 23.80 0.81 29.06
CA LYS A 496 25.04 0.55 29.80
C LYS A 496 26.22 1.16 29.02
N PRO A 497 27.02 2.04 29.66
CA PRO A 497 28.12 2.75 29.02
C PRO A 497 29.27 1.85 28.59
#